data_AF-A0A9R1CGD9-F1
#
_entry.id   AF-A0A9R1CGD9-F1
#
_cell.length_a   1.000
_cell.length_b   1.000
_cell.length_c   1.000
_cell.angle_alpha   90.00
_cell.angle_beta   90.00
_cell.angle_gamma   90.00
#
_symmetry.space_group_name_H-M   'P 1'
#
loop_
_entity.id
_entity.type
_entity.pdbx_description
1 polymer ?
#
loop_
_entity_poly.entity_id
_entity_poly.type
_entity_poly.pdbx_seq_one_letter_code
_entity_poly.pdbx_strand_id
1 'polypeptide(L)'
;MSFSRIPRLTSAVRALHTSAPVRQPAANPTEIFQKAFGERAAAQTSPLVKNDIQDNREQFKANQFVAPHAFTQEAVFPTPRPLPRAPLLGPPKKIAVKLDPFYITKTNPLAHDMNPNFAYEFVNPMGKIRSRAETGLTWKSQRRVGKLVRRARAMGIISRWTNRPVPGGLGWSY
;
A
#
# COMPACT_ATOMS: atom_id res chain seq x y z
N MET A 1 42.79 30.98 -26.84
CA MET A 1 42.47 29.99 -27.90
C MET A 1 41.64 28.89 -27.21
N SER A 2 40.32 29.03 -27.13
CA SER A 2 39.29 28.34 -27.95
C SER A 2 39.45 26.80 -27.88
N PHE A 3 38.46 25.95 -27.57
CA PHE A 3 37.12 25.88 -28.16
C PHE A 3 36.09 25.19 -27.23
N SER A 4 34.86 25.71 -27.21
CA SER A 4 33.65 25.06 -26.73
C SER A 4 33.17 23.99 -27.72
N ARG A 5 32.72 22.83 -27.22
CA ARG A 5 32.09 21.76 -28.03
C ARG A 5 30.57 21.87 -27.97
N ILE A 6 29.93 21.97 -29.14
CA ILE A 6 28.48 21.98 -29.36
C ILE A 6 28.00 20.54 -29.64
N PRO A 7 26.86 20.07 -29.10
CA PRO A 7 26.27 18.80 -29.51
C PRO A 7 25.37 18.92 -30.77
N ARG A 8 25.46 17.93 -31.65
CA ARG A 8 24.72 17.83 -32.93
C ARG A 8 23.34 17.21 -32.71
N LEU A 9 22.31 17.85 -33.27
CA LEU A 9 20.94 17.32 -33.36
C LEU A 9 20.82 16.43 -34.62
N THR A 10 20.37 15.19 -34.47
CA THR A 10 20.07 14.28 -35.58
C THR A 10 18.59 14.39 -35.97
N SER A 11 18.30 14.78 -37.20
CA SER A 11 16.96 14.86 -37.78
C SER A 11 16.48 13.48 -38.26
N ALA A 12 15.28 13.07 -37.85
CA ALA A 12 14.61 11.88 -38.37
C ALA A 12 13.69 12.27 -39.55
N VAL A 13 13.95 11.69 -40.72
CA VAL A 13 13.18 11.90 -41.96
C VAL A 13 11.98 10.94 -41.96
N ARG A 14 10.76 11.47 -42.04
CA ARG A 14 9.53 10.68 -42.26
C ARG A 14 9.35 10.42 -43.75
N ALA A 15 9.33 9.15 -44.15
CA ALA A 15 8.97 8.73 -45.51
C ALA A 15 7.45 8.73 -45.68
N LEU A 16 6.93 9.56 -46.58
CA LEU A 16 5.53 9.58 -47.00
C LEU A 16 5.36 8.64 -48.20
N HIS A 17 4.61 7.56 -48.02
CA HIS A 17 4.20 6.66 -49.09
C HIS A 17 2.81 7.08 -49.58
N THR A 18 2.75 7.47 -50.85
CA THR A 18 1.52 7.83 -51.56
C THR A 18 1.02 6.63 -52.34
N SER A 19 0.01 5.93 -51.83
CA SER A 19 -0.86 5.08 -52.66
C SER A 19 -2.31 5.44 -52.37
N ALA A 20 -3.06 5.74 -53.44
CA ALA A 20 -4.47 6.12 -53.34
C ALA A 20 -5.33 4.91 -52.92
N PRO A 21 -6.30 5.05 -52.00
CA PRO A 21 -7.14 3.94 -51.61
C PRO A 21 -8.16 3.60 -52.70
N VAL A 22 -8.21 2.30 -53.03
CA VAL A 22 -9.25 1.67 -53.86
C VAL A 22 -10.62 1.92 -53.24
N ARG A 23 -11.57 2.45 -54.02
CA ARG A 23 -12.94 2.77 -53.60
C ARG A 23 -13.72 1.47 -53.39
N GLN A 24 -13.94 1.07 -52.14
CA GLN A 24 -14.84 -0.04 -51.81
C GLN A 24 -16.31 0.37 -52.09
N PRO A 25 -17.16 -0.52 -52.62
CA PRO A 25 -18.58 -0.23 -52.80
C PRO A 25 -19.24 0.00 -51.44
N ALA A 26 -20.18 0.95 -51.39
CA ALA A 26 -20.84 1.38 -50.17
C ALA A 26 -21.46 0.18 -49.42
N ALA A 27 -20.99 -0.05 -48.19
CA ALA A 27 -21.55 -1.08 -47.32
C ALA A 27 -23.04 -0.78 -47.05
N ASN A 28 -23.86 -1.83 -47.09
CA ASN A 28 -25.29 -1.74 -46.77
C ASN A 28 -25.47 -1.10 -45.38
N PRO A 29 -26.36 -0.11 -45.22
CA PRO A 29 -26.48 0.67 -43.99
C PRO A 29 -26.81 -0.19 -42.76
N THR A 30 -27.45 -1.34 -42.98
CA THR A 30 -27.78 -2.34 -41.96
C THR A 30 -26.54 -3.03 -41.37
N GLU A 31 -25.52 -3.31 -42.18
CA GLU A 31 -24.29 -3.97 -41.73
C GLU A 31 -23.42 -3.04 -40.89
N ILE A 32 -23.43 -1.74 -41.20
CA ILE A 32 -22.74 -0.70 -40.44
C ILE A 32 -23.35 -0.59 -39.04
N PHE A 33 -24.68 -0.62 -38.95
CA PHE A 33 -25.39 -0.55 -37.68
C PHE A 33 -25.09 -1.76 -36.79
N GLN A 34 -25.07 -2.97 -37.35
CA GLN A 34 -24.81 -4.19 -36.58
C GLN A 34 -23.36 -4.27 -36.08
N LYS A 35 -22.36 -3.89 -36.88
CA LYS A 35 -20.95 -3.86 -36.43
C LYS A 35 -20.72 -2.80 -35.35
N ALA A 36 -21.28 -1.61 -35.51
CA ALA A 36 -21.11 -0.50 -34.55
C ALA A 36 -21.70 -0.80 -33.16
N PHE A 37 -22.80 -1.55 -33.09
CA PHE A 37 -23.44 -1.91 -31.82
C PHE A 37 -22.94 -3.24 -31.24
N GLY A 38 -22.61 -4.23 -32.08
CA GLY A 38 -22.14 -5.55 -31.65
C GLY A 38 -20.76 -5.52 -30.97
N GLU A 39 -19.84 -4.70 -31.47
CA GLU A 39 -18.48 -4.60 -30.89
C GLU A 39 -18.45 -3.83 -29.55
N ARG A 40 -19.42 -2.93 -29.31
CA ARG A 40 -19.53 -2.19 -28.05
C ARG A 40 -20.08 -3.03 -26.90
N ALA A 41 -20.95 -3.99 -27.18
CA ALA A 41 -21.53 -4.86 -26.14
C ALA A 41 -20.51 -5.85 -25.57
N ALA A 42 -19.59 -6.36 -26.40
CA ALA A 42 -18.53 -7.29 -25.95
C ALA A 42 -17.37 -6.59 -25.21
N ALA A 43 -17.18 -5.29 -25.43
CA ALA A 43 -16.11 -4.51 -24.78
C ALA A 43 -16.51 -3.92 -23.41
N GLN A 44 -17.74 -4.13 -22.93
CA GLN A 44 -18.27 -3.53 -21.69
C GLN A 44 -18.40 -4.48 -20.51
N THR A 45 -18.00 -5.76 -20.63
CA THR A 45 -17.71 -6.58 -19.45
C THR A 45 -16.26 -6.39 -19.01
N SER A 46 -15.82 -5.13 -18.92
CA SER A 46 -14.65 -4.79 -18.13
C SER A 46 -15.03 -5.10 -16.68
N PRO A 47 -14.26 -5.91 -15.93
CA PRO A 47 -14.47 -6.02 -14.51
C PRO A 47 -14.46 -4.61 -13.95
N LEU A 48 -15.43 -4.27 -13.11
CA LEU A 48 -15.54 -3.00 -12.41
C LEU A 48 -14.23 -2.81 -11.63
N VAL A 49 -13.21 -2.27 -12.29
CA VAL A 49 -12.00 -1.79 -11.66
C VAL A 49 -12.53 -0.67 -10.79
N LYS A 50 -12.65 -0.96 -9.50
CA LYS A 50 -12.72 0.05 -8.47
C LYS A 50 -11.43 0.84 -8.65
N ASN A 51 -11.49 1.84 -9.52
CA ASN A 51 -10.59 2.95 -9.46
C ASN A 51 -10.91 3.56 -8.10
N ASP A 52 -10.24 3.06 -7.05
CA ASP A 52 -10.10 3.74 -5.78
C ASP A 52 -9.27 4.99 -6.09
N ILE A 53 -9.88 5.92 -6.84
CA ILE A 53 -9.59 7.33 -6.72
C ILE A 53 -9.73 7.52 -5.23
N GLN A 54 -8.60 7.77 -4.56
CA GLN A 54 -8.58 8.13 -3.15
C GLN A 54 -9.27 9.48 -3.06
N ASP A 55 -10.59 9.47 -3.18
CA ASP A 55 -11.44 10.56 -2.79
C ASP A 55 -11.18 10.68 -1.29
N ASN A 56 -10.30 11.62 -0.93
CA ASN A 56 -10.06 12.07 0.45
C ASN A 56 -11.30 12.76 1.02
N ARG A 57 -12.48 12.31 0.58
CA ARG A 57 -13.77 12.79 0.97
C ARG A 57 -14.19 12.05 2.23
N GLU A 58 -14.71 12.75 3.22
CA GLU A 58 -15.38 12.08 4.34
C GLU A 58 -16.58 11.29 3.81
N GLN A 59 -16.55 9.97 4.03
CA GLN A 59 -17.63 9.07 3.63
C GLN A 59 -18.68 9.00 4.73
N PHE A 60 -19.93 9.32 4.38
CA PHE A 60 -21.06 9.20 5.29
C PHE A 60 -21.50 7.74 5.39
N LYS A 61 -21.53 7.19 6.61
CA LYS A 61 -22.05 5.85 6.88
C LYS A 61 -23.55 5.93 7.18
N ALA A 62 -24.30 4.93 6.74
CA ALA A 62 -25.71 4.80 7.11
C ALA A 62 -25.85 4.72 8.64
N ASN A 63 -26.90 5.35 9.19
CA ASN A 63 -27.22 5.39 10.63
C ASN A 63 -26.17 6.07 11.53
N GLN A 64 -25.20 6.79 10.97
CA GLN A 64 -24.30 7.65 11.75
C GLN A 64 -24.97 9.02 11.92
N PHE A 65 -25.04 9.53 13.16
CA PHE A 65 -25.45 10.92 13.39
C PHE A 65 -24.38 11.86 12.82
N VAL A 66 -24.82 12.79 11.97
CA VAL A 66 -23.96 13.77 11.28
C VAL A 66 -24.45 15.17 11.63
N ALA A 67 -23.58 15.98 12.23
CA ALA A 67 -23.89 17.38 12.53
C ALA A 67 -23.99 18.20 11.23
N PRO A 68 -24.79 19.28 11.17
CA PRO A 68 -24.93 20.09 9.96
C PRO A 68 -23.61 20.60 9.38
N HIS A 69 -22.63 20.90 10.24
CA HIS A 69 -21.31 21.36 9.83
C HIS A 69 -20.50 20.34 9.01
N ALA A 70 -20.80 19.04 9.14
CA ALA A 70 -20.12 17.99 8.38
C ALA A 70 -20.51 17.97 6.89
N PHE A 71 -21.54 18.70 6.47
CA PHE A 71 -21.91 18.86 5.05
C PHE A 71 -21.20 20.04 4.37
N THR A 72 -20.35 20.77 5.09
CA THR A 72 -19.57 21.87 4.51
C THR A 72 -18.45 21.35 3.61
N GLN A 73 -18.04 22.15 2.63
CA GLN A 73 -16.97 21.76 1.70
C GLN A 73 -15.66 21.42 2.43
N GLU A 74 -15.33 22.15 3.49
CA GLU A 74 -14.12 21.93 4.29
C GLU A 74 -14.15 20.61 5.07
N ALA A 75 -15.32 20.23 5.62
CA ALA A 75 -15.50 18.96 6.31
C ALA A 75 -15.57 17.78 5.34
N VAL A 76 -16.19 17.98 4.18
CA VAL A 76 -16.31 16.97 3.14
C VAL A 76 -14.95 16.70 2.50
N PHE A 77 -14.10 17.71 2.30
CA PHE A 77 -12.76 17.58 1.72
C PHE A 77 -11.68 18.10 2.69
N PRO A 78 -11.39 17.35 3.77
CA PRO A 78 -10.42 17.80 4.76
C PRO A 78 -9.03 17.95 4.14
N THR A 79 -8.40 19.10 4.38
CA THR A 79 -6.99 19.28 4.05
C THR A 79 -6.14 18.42 4.99
N PRO A 80 -5.18 17.62 4.48
CA PRO A 80 -4.38 16.75 5.32
C PRO A 80 -3.52 17.61 6.25
N ARG A 81 -3.85 17.57 7.55
CA ARG A 81 -3.01 18.23 8.56
C ARG A 81 -1.68 17.49 8.66
N PRO A 82 -0.54 18.20 8.79
CA PRO A 82 0.74 17.55 8.97
C PRO A 82 0.70 16.70 10.26
N LEU A 83 1.09 15.44 10.16
CA LEU A 83 1.14 14.55 11.31
C LEU A 83 2.20 15.05 12.31
N PRO A 84 1.91 15.02 13.63
CA PRO A 84 2.91 15.35 14.63
C PRO A 84 4.10 14.39 14.51
N ARG A 85 5.31 14.88 14.82
CA ARG A 85 6.50 14.04 14.83
C ARG A 85 6.33 12.91 15.86
N ALA A 86 6.75 11.71 15.48
CA ALA A 86 6.75 10.58 16.40
C ALA A 86 7.61 10.90 17.63
N PRO A 87 7.13 10.60 18.85
CA PRO A 87 7.89 10.87 20.06
C PRO A 87 9.17 10.02 20.08
N LEU A 88 10.27 10.59 20.59
CA LEU A 88 11.54 9.88 20.70
C LEU A 88 11.45 8.68 21.64
N LEU A 89 10.64 8.82 22.70
CA LEU A 89 10.40 7.79 23.70
C LEU A 89 8.99 7.22 23.54
N GLY A 90 8.84 5.91 23.76
CA GLY A 90 7.53 5.26 23.74
C GLY A 90 6.61 5.69 24.89
N PRO A 91 5.33 5.29 24.82
CA PRO A 91 4.28 5.80 25.71
C PRO A 91 4.60 5.59 27.18
N PRO A 92 4.11 6.47 28.08
CA PRO A 92 4.31 6.31 29.52
C PRO A 92 3.66 5.01 30.00
N LYS A 93 4.16 4.46 31.12
CA LYS A 93 3.72 3.15 31.65
C LYS A 93 2.20 3.04 31.79
N LYS A 94 1.53 4.09 32.26
CA LYS A 94 0.06 4.12 32.45
C LYS A 94 -0.71 3.86 31.16
N ILE A 95 -0.22 4.38 30.04
CA ILE A 95 -0.83 4.18 28.71
C ILE A 95 -0.40 2.83 28.15
N ALA A 96 0.89 2.51 28.22
CA ALA A 96 1.43 1.26 27.69
C ALA A 96 0.77 0.02 28.30
N VAL A 97 0.46 0.04 29.59
CA VAL A 97 -0.25 -1.06 30.28
C VAL A 97 -1.63 -1.33 29.68
N LYS A 98 -2.32 -0.30 29.18
CA LYS A 98 -3.64 -0.42 28.56
C LYS A 98 -3.59 -0.86 27.09
N LEU A 99 -2.45 -0.63 26.42
CA LEU A 99 -2.28 -0.92 25.00
C LEU A 99 -1.54 -2.25 24.74
N ASP A 100 -0.63 -2.64 25.64
CA ASP A 100 0.24 -3.80 25.46
C ASP A 100 -0.55 -5.11 25.51
N PRO A 101 -0.69 -5.83 24.38
CA PRO A 101 -1.49 -7.05 24.32
C PRO A 101 -0.95 -8.13 25.25
N PHE A 102 0.38 -8.28 25.37
CA PHE A 102 0.99 -9.29 26.24
C PHE A 102 0.79 -9.00 27.73
N TYR A 103 0.67 -7.72 28.09
CA TYR A 103 0.36 -7.34 29.46
C TYR A 103 -1.11 -7.65 29.80
N ILE A 104 -2.03 -7.33 28.88
CA ILE A 104 -3.47 -7.55 29.03
C ILE A 104 -3.79 -9.04 29.09
N THR A 105 -3.28 -9.82 28.13
CA THR A 105 -3.51 -11.26 28.04
C THR A 105 -2.68 -12.06 29.06
N LYS A 106 -1.75 -11.40 29.75
CA LYS A 106 -0.76 -12.00 30.68
C LYS A 106 0.08 -13.11 30.03
N THR A 107 0.23 -13.09 28.70
CA THR A 107 1.05 -14.07 27.98
C THR A 107 2.51 -13.59 27.90
N ASN A 108 3.44 -14.55 27.87
CA ASN A 108 4.85 -14.25 27.68
C ASN A 108 5.17 -14.25 26.18
N PRO A 109 5.71 -13.15 25.61
CA PRO A 109 6.13 -13.13 24.21
C PRO A 109 7.04 -14.32 23.87
N LEU A 110 7.97 -14.67 24.76
CA LEU A 110 8.97 -15.73 24.53
C LEU A 110 8.38 -17.14 24.30
N ALA A 111 7.11 -17.37 24.62
CA ALA A 111 6.45 -18.64 24.35
C ALA A 111 6.06 -18.81 22.86
N HIS A 112 6.12 -17.74 22.07
CA HIS A 112 5.73 -17.71 20.67
C HIS A 112 6.93 -17.53 19.72
N ASP A 113 8.14 -17.91 20.16
CA ASP A 113 9.38 -17.78 19.39
C ASP A 113 9.42 -18.65 18.13
N MET A 114 8.70 -19.77 18.13
CA MET A 114 8.54 -20.64 16.97
C MET A 114 7.56 -20.10 15.92
N ASN A 115 6.75 -19.09 16.25
CA ASN A 115 5.79 -18.51 15.32
C ASN A 115 6.39 -17.26 14.63
N PRO A 116 6.70 -17.32 13.32
CA PRO A 116 7.32 -16.20 12.60
C PRO A 116 6.44 -14.95 12.56
N ASN A 117 5.11 -15.10 12.53
CA ASN A 117 4.18 -13.98 12.42
C ASN A 117 4.26 -13.05 13.63
N PHE A 118 4.45 -13.61 14.83
CA PHE A 118 4.68 -12.81 16.03
C PHE A 118 5.97 -11.98 15.91
N ALA A 119 7.03 -12.55 15.35
CA ALA A 119 8.29 -11.83 15.20
C ALA A 119 8.20 -10.74 14.11
N TYR A 120 7.53 -11.03 12.99
CA TYR A 120 7.37 -10.11 11.87
C TYR A 120 6.59 -8.84 12.24
N GLU A 121 5.61 -8.95 13.15
CA GLU A 121 4.84 -7.78 13.62
C GLU A 121 5.71 -6.75 14.38
N PHE A 122 6.79 -7.18 15.03
CA PHE A 122 7.67 -6.29 15.81
C PHE A 122 8.97 -5.91 15.10
N VAL A 123 9.03 -6.13 13.79
CA VAL A 123 10.20 -5.86 12.96
C VAL A 123 9.83 -4.93 11.81
N ASN A 124 10.70 -3.98 11.48
CA ASN A 124 10.51 -3.07 10.35
C ASN A 124 10.85 -3.77 9.02
N PRO A 125 10.40 -3.25 7.87
CA PRO A 125 10.66 -3.86 6.55
C PRO A 125 12.12 -4.28 6.31
N MET A 126 13.07 -3.50 6.87
CA MET A 126 14.52 -3.75 6.83
C MET A 126 15.04 -4.84 7.79
N GLY A 127 14.18 -5.56 8.52
CA GLY A 127 14.63 -6.52 9.51
C GLY A 127 15.11 -5.91 10.84
N LYS A 128 14.91 -4.62 11.11
CA LYS A 128 15.25 -4.00 12.41
C LYS A 128 14.12 -4.19 13.43
N ILE A 129 14.43 -4.49 14.70
CA ILE A 129 13.41 -4.55 15.75
C ILE A 129 12.81 -3.15 15.94
N ARG A 130 11.48 -3.04 15.91
CA ARG A 130 10.75 -1.78 16.09
C ARG A 130 11.08 -1.15 17.44
N SER A 131 11.20 0.17 17.47
CA SER A 131 11.45 0.89 18.72
C SER A 131 10.24 0.82 19.64
N ARG A 132 10.42 1.09 20.93
CA ARG A 132 9.28 1.13 21.87
C ARG A 132 8.26 2.24 21.51
N ALA A 133 8.71 3.29 20.83
CA ALA A 133 7.83 4.35 20.34
C ALA A 133 6.88 3.86 19.25
N GLU A 134 7.36 2.96 18.39
CA GLU A 134 6.55 2.35 17.33
C GLU A 134 5.66 1.24 17.87
N THR A 135 6.15 0.39 18.79
CA THR A 135 5.39 -0.77 19.27
C THR A 135 4.39 -0.45 20.38
N GLY A 136 4.59 0.62 21.14
CA GLY A 136 3.70 1.00 22.25
C GLY A 136 3.72 0.05 23.46
N LEU A 137 4.58 -0.98 23.46
CA LEU A 137 4.60 -2.02 24.49
C LEU A 137 5.11 -1.52 25.85
N THR A 138 4.83 -2.27 26.92
CA THR A 138 5.54 -2.05 28.19
C THR A 138 7.02 -2.41 28.05
N TRP A 139 7.89 -1.80 28.87
CA TRP A 139 9.34 -2.07 28.82
C TRP A 139 9.70 -3.56 28.98
N LYS A 140 8.98 -4.26 29.86
CA LYS A 140 9.18 -5.69 30.12
C LYS A 140 8.80 -6.53 28.90
N SER A 141 7.65 -6.26 28.30
CA SER A 141 7.21 -6.93 27.06
C SER A 141 8.15 -6.62 25.90
N GLN A 142 8.55 -5.36 25.71
CA GLN A 142 9.48 -4.95 24.66
C GLN A 142 10.83 -5.70 24.76
N ARG A 143 11.39 -5.83 25.96
CA ARG A 143 12.64 -6.58 26.17
C ARG A 143 12.48 -8.07 25.82
N ARG A 144 11.33 -8.65 26.18
CA ARG A 144 10.98 -10.04 25.88
C ARG A 144 10.74 -10.27 24.39
N VAL A 145 10.02 -9.38 23.72
CA VAL A 145 9.84 -9.36 22.25
C VAL A 145 11.19 -9.26 21.55
N GLY A 146 12.07 -8.36 21.99
CA GLY A 146 13.42 -8.28 21.41
C GLY A 146 14.21 -9.58 21.57
N LYS A 147 14.03 -10.31 22.67
CA LYS A 147 14.62 -11.63 22.88
C LYS A 147 13.95 -12.72 22.03
N LEU A 148 12.63 -12.69 21.86
CA LEU A 148 11.89 -13.55 20.93
C LEU A 148 12.46 -13.40 19.51
N VAL A 149 12.57 -12.17 19.01
CA VAL A 149 13.04 -11.91 17.64
C VAL A 149 14.48 -12.39 17.47
N ARG A 150 15.36 -12.14 18.44
CA ARG A 150 16.75 -12.62 18.39
C ARG A 150 16.83 -14.16 18.39
N ARG A 151 15.97 -14.84 19.15
CA ARG A 151 15.92 -16.30 19.19
C ARG A 151 15.39 -16.88 17.89
N ALA A 152 14.31 -16.34 17.35
CA ALA A 152 13.75 -16.76 16.06
C ALA A 152 14.77 -16.62 14.92
N ARG A 153 15.61 -15.57 14.95
CA ARG A 153 16.74 -15.41 14.01
C ARG A 153 17.81 -16.48 14.19
N ALA A 154 18.19 -16.77 15.44
CA ALA A 154 19.20 -17.80 15.72
C ALA A 154 18.74 -19.19 15.30
N MET A 155 17.43 -19.45 15.36
CA MET A 155 16.81 -20.69 14.87
C MET A 155 16.60 -20.71 13.34
N GLY A 156 16.85 -19.61 12.63
CA GLY A 156 16.63 -19.52 11.18
C GLY A 156 15.17 -19.38 10.75
N ILE A 157 14.26 -19.10 11.69
CA ILE A 157 12.81 -18.99 11.40
C ILE A 157 12.50 -17.68 10.66
N ILE A 158 13.21 -16.61 10.96
CA ILE A 158 13.05 -15.30 10.32
C ILE A 158 14.39 -14.73 9.84
N SER A 159 14.33 -13.93 8.77
CA SER A 159 15.49 -13.19 8.24
C SER A 159 15.92 -12.05 9.18
N ARG A 160 17.23 -11.76 9.21
CA ARG A 160 17.80 -10.59 9.91
C ARG A 160 17.72 -9.32 9.06
N TRP A 161 17.60 -9.43 7.74
CA TRP A 161 17.74 -8.33 6.78
C TRP A 161 16.42 -7.89 6.15
N THR A 162 15.41 -8.77 6.17
CA THR A 162 14.13 -8.53 5.51
C THR A 162 13.00 -8.95 6.43
N ASN A 163 11.94 -8.14 6.52
CA ASN A 163 10.67 -8.54 7.15
C ASN A 163 9.72 -9.05 6.07
N ARG A 164 10.03 -10.23 5.53
CA ARG A 164 9.16 -10.93 4.59
C ARG A 164 9.14 -12.41 4.93
N PRO A 165 7.95 -13.04 5.01
CA PRO A 165 7.84 -14.49 5.03
C PRO A 165 8.37 -15.06 3.71
N VAL A 166 8.95 -16.25 3.78
CA VAL A 166 9.36 -17.00 2.58
C VAL A 166 8.08 -17.48 1.87
N PRO A 167 7.93 -17.29 0.55
CA PRO A 167 6.78 -17.82 -0.19
C PRO A 167 6.64 -19.32 0.01
N GLY A 168 5.44 -19.77 0.40
CA GLY A 168 5.16 -21.18 0.71
C GLY A 168 5.81 -21.70 2.01
N GLY A 169 6.47 -20.82 2.78
CA GLY A 169 7.08 -21.14 4.07
C GLY A 169 6.17 -20.83 5.27
N LEU A 170 6.71 -21.08 6.46
CA LEU A 170 6.01 -20.82 7.72
C LEU A 170 5.71 -19.31 7.85
N GLY A 171 4.44 -18.96 8.11
CA GLY A 171 3.98 -17.56 8.20
C GLY A 171 3.54 -16.92 6.88
N TRP A 172 3.53 -17.67 5.78
CA TRP A 172 2.90 -17.24 4.53
C TRP A 172 1.38 -17.45 4.62
N SER A 173 0.58 -16.38 4.57
CA SER A 173 -0.88 -16.44 4.40
C SER A 173 -1.26 -15.87 3.04
N TYR A 174 -2.17 -16.55 2.33
CA TYR A 174 -2.73 -16.14 1.03
C TYR A 174 -3.58 -14.88 1.13
#